data_AF-A0A353PK20-F1
#
_entry.id   AF-A0A353PK20-F1
#
_cell.length_a   1.000
_cell.length_b   1.000
_cell.length_c   1.000
_cell.angle_alpha   90.00
_cell.angle_beta   90.00
_cell.angle_gamma   90.00
#
_symmetry.space_group_name_H-M   'P 1'
#
loop_
_entity.id
_entity.type
_entity.pdbx_description
1 polymer ?
#
loop_
_entity_poly.entity_id
_entity_poly.type
_entity_poly.pdbx_seq_one_letter_code
_entity_poly.pdbx_strand_id
1 'polypeptide(L)'
;ILIFLVNASMNLFGLVMEQLNSERKAGTKVNWGPFIWGSIAGLAPWIAIVLYMTGATAEATAQTPWFVWAIVGTYFVAFNSFPINMILQYVGKGKFKNYLYGERGYIILSLVAKSILAWLVLVGALQP
;
A
#
# COMPACT_ATOMS: atom_id res chain seq x y z
N ILE A 1 12.21 10.85 -7.04
CA ILE A 1 12.42 9.86 -8.12
C ILE A 1 12.52 8.43 -7.56
N LEU A 2 13.45 8.13 -6.64
CA LEU A 2 13.62 6.77 -6.12
C LEU A 2 12.37 6.20 -5.41
N ILE A 3 11.69 7.00 -4.57
CA ILE A 3 10.42 6.62 -3.93
C ILE A 3 9.37 6.21 -4.98
N PHE A 4 9.28 6.94 -6.08
CA PHE A 4 8.34 6.64 -7.16
C PHE A 4 8.68 5.31 -7.82
N LEU A 5 9.94 5.10 -8.20
CA LEU A 5 10.39 3.88 -8.88
C LEU A 5 10.23 2.63 -8.00
N VAL A 6 10.61 2.70 -6.72
CA VAL A 6 10.50 1.54 -5.82
C VAL A 6 9.04 1.19 -5.50
N ASN A 7 8.17 2.21 -5.42
CA ASN A 7 6.73 1.99 -5.24
C ASN A 7 6.09 1.40 -6.52
N ALA A 8 6.52 1.85 -7.71
CA ALA A 8 6.13 1.20 -8.96
C ALA A 8 6.58 -0.27 -8.99
N SER A 9 7.83 -0.56 -8.59
CA SER A 9 8.35 -1.93 -8.49
C SER A 9 7.53 -2.81 -7.56
N MET A 10 7.08 -2.30 -6.41
CA MET A 10 6.16 -3.04 -5.52
C MET A 10 4.90 -3.50 -6.27
N ASN A 11 4.27 -2.62 -7.04
CA ASN A 11 3.06 -2.96 -7.81
C ASN A 11 3.37 -3.99 -8.91
N LEU A 12 4.52 -3.86 -9.58
CA LEU A 12 4.98 -4.85 -10.56
C LEU A 12 5.21 -6.23 -9.93
N PHE A 13 5.73 -6.30 -8.71
CA PHE A 13 5.83 -7.58 -7.98
C PHE A 13 4.46 -8.21 -7.68
N GLY A 14 3.44 -7.38 -7.44
CA GLY A 14 2.05 -7.84 -7.37
C GLY A 14 1.58 -8.47 -8.69
N LEU A 15 1.85 -7.83 -9.82
CA LEU A 15 1.56 -8.41 -11.14
C LEU A 15 2.29 -9.75 -11.36
N VAL A 16 3.57 -9.82 -10.99
CA VAL A 16 4.36 -11.07 -11.09
C VAL A 16 3.80 -12.16 -10.17
N MET A 17 3.29 -11.80 -8.98
CA MET A 17 2.59 -12.73 -8.08
C MET A 17 1.39 -13.36 -8.78
N GLU A 18 0.61 -12.56 -9.53
CA GLU A 18 -0.54 -13.03 -10.32
C GLU A 18 -0.13 -13.91 -11.47
N GLN A 19 0.85 -13.49 -12.27
CA GLN A 19 1.30 -14.26 -13.43
C GLN A 19 1.94 -15.60 -13.05
N LEU A 20 2.81 -15.63 -12.03
CA LEU A 20 3.49 -16.88 -11.64
C LEU A 20 2.55 -17.89 -10.97
N ASN A 21 1.45 -17.41 -10.38
CA ASN A 21 0.49 -18.28 -9.70
C ASN A 21 -0.81 -18.51 -10.51
N SER A 22 -0.98 -17.90 -11.69
CA SER A 22 -2.15 -18.11 -12.56
C SER A 22 -2.11 -19.47 -13.27
N GLU A 23 -0.92 -19.94 -13.65
CA GLU A 23 -0.71 -21.25 -14.30
C GLU A 23 -0.60 -22.40 -13.28
N ARG A 24 -0.80 -22.10 -12.00
CA ARG A 24 -0.67 -23.04 -10.91
C ARG A 24 -1.77 -24.11 -10.99
N LYS A 25 -1.38 -25.39 -11.12
CA LYS A 25 -2.32 -26.52 -11.00
C LYS A 25 -3.04 -26.46 -9.63
N ALA A 26 -4.34 -26.77 -9.62
CA ALA A 26 -5.11 -26.84 -8.39
C ALA A 26 -4.42 -27.80 -7.39
N GLY A 27 -3.94 -27.26 -6.26
CA GLY A 27 -3.31 -28.03 -5.18
C GLY A 27 -1.79 -27.88 -5.04
N THR A 28 -1.06 -27.24 -5.95
CA THR A 28 0.37 -26.94 -5.73
C THR A 28 0.55 -25.76 -4.77
N LYS A 29 1.69 -25.62 -4.08
CA LYS A 29 1.89 -24.51 -3.13
C LYS A 29 1.98 -23.16 -3.86
N VAL A 30 1.44 -22.10 -3.25
CA VAL A 30 1.57 -20.73 -3.76
C VAL A 30 3.03 -20.30 -3.63
N ASN A 31 3.59 -19.74 -4.71
CA ASN A 31 4.91 -19.13 -4.66
C ASN A 31 4.80 -17.70 -4.15
N TRP A 32 5.19 -17.48 -2.89
CA TRP A 32 5.14 -16.18 -2.22
C TRP A 32 6.37 -15.29 -2.48
N GLY A 33 7.35 -15.76 -3.26
CA GLY A 33 8.57 -15.00 -3.58
C GLY A 33 8.28 -13.58 -4.06
N PRO A 34 7.44 -13.38 -5.10
CA PRO A 34 7.11 -12.04 -5.59
C PRO A 34 6.47 -11.16 -4.52
N PHE A 35 5.58 -11.70 -3.70
CA PHE A 35 4.95 -10.98 -2.61
C PHE A 35 5.96 -10.47 -1.57
N ILE A 36 6.97 -11.28 -1.22
CA ILE A 36 8.03 -10.89 -0.28
C ILE A 36 8.86 -9.74 -0.87
N TRP A 37 9.29 -9.85 -2.13
CA TRP A 37 10.05 -8.80 -2.80
C TRP A 37 9.25 -7.50 -2.94
N GLY A 38 7.97 -7.62 -3.28
CA GLY A 38 7.03 -6.51 -3.28
C GLY A 38 6.92 -5.85 -1.91
N SER A 39 6.81 -6.62 -0.83
CA SER A 39 6.72 -6.10 0.53
C SER A 39 7.99 -5.34 0.95
N ILE A 40 9.18 -5.85 0.62
CA ILE A 40 10.45 -5.17 0.88
C ILE A 40 10.51 -3.84 0.11
N ALA A 41 10.17 -3.85 -1.18
CA ALA A 41 10.11 -2.65 -2.00
C ALA A 41 9.08 -1.64 -1.47
N GLY A 42 7.91 -2.12 -1.04
CA GLY A 42 6.82 -1.31 -0.51
C GLY A 42 7.14 -0.65 0.84
N LEU A 43 7.96 -1.29 1.69
CA LEU A 43 8.38 -0.73 2.98
C LEU A 43 9.47 0.34 2.85
N ALA A 44 10.29 0.30 1.79
CA ALA A 44 11.41 1.24 1.63
C ALA A 44 10.98 2.73 1.64
N PRO A 45 9.91 3.16 0.92
CA PRO A 45 9.37 4.52 1.04
C PRO A 45 8.96 4.89 2.47
N TRP A 46 8.32 3.96 3.20
CA TRP A 46 7.86 4.21 4.56
C TRP A 46 9.02 4.38 5.53
N ILE A 47 10.07 3.58 5.39
CA ILE A 47 11.30 3.74 6.17
C ILE A 47 11.90 5.12 5.92
N ALA A 48 12.00 5.56 4.66
CA ALA A 48 12.51 6.88 4.32
C ALA A 48 11.66 8.02 4.93
N ILE A 49 10.34 7.90 4.88
CA ILE A 49 9.41 8.87 5.48
C ILE A 49 9.61 8.93 7.01
N VAL A 50 9.65 7.77 7.68
CA VAL A 50 9.85 7.70 9.14
C VAL A 50 11.18 8.31 9.54
N LEU A 51 12.28 7.97 8.85
CA LEU A 51 13.60 8.54 9.13
C LEU A 51 13.63 10.06 8.97
N TYR A 52 12.96 10.58 7.94
CA TYR A 52 12.84 12.03 7.74
C TYR A 52 12.06 12.69 8.88
N MET A 53 10.95 12.09 9.30
CA MET A 53 10.09 12.61 10.38
C MET A 53 10.79 12.55 11.75
N THR A 54 11.49 11.46 12.06
CA THR A 54 12.19 11.31 13.35
C THR A 54 13.52 12.05 13.38
N GLY A 55 14.12 12.34 12.22
CA GLY A 55 15.33 13.14 12.09
C GLY A 55 15.10 14.65 12.05
N ALA A 56 13.83 15.09 11.99
CA ALA A 56 13.48 16.50 12.01
C ALA A 56 13.80 17.14 13.36
N THR A 57 14.14 18.43 13.35
CA THR A 57 14.33 19.20 14.59
C THR A 57 13.00 19.36 15.34
N ALA A 58 13.07 19.61 16.65
CA ALA A 58 11.87 19.86 17.45
C ALA A 58 11.05 21.04 16.89
N GLU A 59 11.73 22.09 16.41
CA GLU A 59 11.08 23.25 15.79
C GLU A 59 10.38 22.90 14.48
N ALA A 60 11.04 22.15 13.58
CA ALA A 60 10.42 21.69 12.33
C ALA A 60 9.20 20.78 12.59
N THR A 61 9.29 19.91 13.60
CA THR A 61 8.18 19.05 14.02
C THR A 61 7.01 19.87 14.56
N ALA A 62 7.27 20.88 15.38
CA ALA A 62 6.24 21.77 15.93
C ALA A 62 5.55 22.64 14.86
N GLN A 63 6.28 23.02 13.81
CA GLN A 63 5.75 23.77 12.67
C GLN A 63 5.03 22.89 11.64
N THR A 64 5.16 21.56 11.74
CA THR A 64 4.52 20.64 10.78
C THR A 64 3.00 20.65 10.98
N PRO A 65 2.21 21.01 9.96
CA PRO A 65 0.76 21.05 10.08
C PRO A 65 0.15 19.69 10.45
N TRP A 66 -0.90 19.72 11.28
CA TRP A 66 -1.55 18.50 11.77
C TRP A 66 -2.01 17.56 10.64
N PHE A 67 -2.45 18.12 9.49
CA PHE A 67 -2.97 17.33 8.36
C PHE A 67 -1.87 16.48 7.70
N VAL A 68 -0.59 16.86 7.81
CA VAL A 68 0.54 16.06 7.32
C VAL A 68 0.62 14.74 8.09
N TRP A 69 0.49 14.80 9.42
CA TRP A 69 0.45 13.61 10.28
C TRP A 69 -0.77 12.74 9.99
N ALA A 70 -1.93 13.38 9.75
CA ALA A 70 -3.13 12.67 9.34
C ALA A 70 -2.95 11.94 8.00
N ILE A 71 -2.31 12.56 7.00
CA ILE A 71 -1.99 11.94 5.70
C ILE A 71 -1.06 10.74 5.90
N VAL A 72 0.04 10.90 6.64
CA VAL A 72 1.00 9.82 6.87
C VAL A 72 0.30 8.63 7.54
N GLY A 73 -0.46 8.86 8.60
CA GLY A 73 -1.16 7.79 9.33
C GLY A 73 -2.23 7.09 8.50
N THR A 74 -3.13 7.85 7.87
CA THR A 74 -4.21 7.27 7.06
C THR A 74 -3.68 6.56 5.83
N TYR A 75 -2.70 7.14 5.14
CA TYR A 75 -2.13 6.52 3.94
C TYR A 75 -1.30 5.28 4.29
N PHE A 76 -0.69 5.23 5.48
CA PHE A 76 -0.01 4.02 5.96
C PHE A 76 -1.00 2.86 6.14
N VAL A 77 -2.14 3.12 6.79
CA VAL A 77 -3.20 2.11 6.96
C VAL A 77 -3.77 1.69 5.60
N ALA A 78 -4.08 2.66 4.73
CA ALA A 78 -4.57 2.38 3.39
C ALA A 78 -3.58 1.52 2.60
N PHE A 79 -2.30 1.87 2.61
CA PHE A 79 -1.25 1.15 1.90
C PHE A 79 -1.11 -0.30 2.37
N ASN A 80 -1.15 -0.56 3.67
CA ASN A 80 -1.06 -1.92 4.23
C ASN A 80 -2.33 -2.76 3.96
N SER A 81 -3.47 -2.15 3.66
CA SER A 81 -4.69 -2.89 3.32
C SER A 81 -4.61 -3.60 1.95
N PHE A 82 -3.86 -3.05 0.99
CA PHE A 82 -3.66 -3.65 -0.34
C PHE A 82 -2.94 -5.01 -0.31
N PRO A 83 -1.77 -5.17 0.31
CA PRO A 83 -1.11 -6.47 0.40
C PRO A 83 -1.92 -7.45 1.26
N ILE A 84 -2.65 -6.98 2.28
CA ILE A 84 -3.58 -7.85 3.04
C ILE A 84 -4.66 -8.43 2.13
N ASN A 85 -5.25 -7.62 1.24
CA ASN A 85 -6.21 -8.11 0.25
C ASN A 85 -5.59 -9.20 -0.64
N MET A 86 -4.34 -9.03 -1.06
CA MET A 86 -3.61 -10.04 -1.82
C MET A 86 -3.43 -11.33 -1.04
N ILE A 87 -2.98 -11.24 0.22
CA ILE A 87 -2.82 -12.42 1.08
C ILE A 87 -4.13 -13.18 1.20
N LEU A 88 -5.24 -12.48 1.46
CA LEU A 88 -6.56 -13.10 1.59
C LEU A 88 -6.99 -13.79 0.29
N GLN A 89 -6.74 -13.17 -0.86
CA GLN A 89 -7.01 -13.73 -2.18
C GLN A 89 -6.24 -15.03 -2.44
N TYR A 90 -4.95 -15.09 -2.10
CA TYR A 90 -4.13 -16.30 -2.29
C TYR A 90 -4.33 -17.37 -1.23
N VAL A 91 -4.69 -16.98 0.00
CA VAL A 91 -5.11 -17.91 1.05
C VAL A 91 -6.46 -18.53 0.69
N GLY A 92 -7.30 -17.84 -0.09
CA GLY A 92 -8.50 -18.42 -0.69
C GLY A 92 -9.52 -18.93 0.34
N LYS A 93 -9.67 -18.23 1.47
CA LYS A 93 -10.64 -18.61 2.53
C LYS A 93 -11.94 -17.82 2.37
N GLY A 94 -13.08 -18.52 2.54
CA GLY A 94 -14.42 -17.90 2.47
C GLY A 94 -14.69 -17.26 1.10
N LYS A 95 -15.11 -15.98 1.12
CA LYS A 95 -15.45 -15.21 -0.09
C LYS A 95 -14.25 -14.98 -1.03
N PHE A 96 -13.02 -14.99 -0.51
CA PHE A 96 -11.79 -14.83 -1.28
C PHE A 96 -11.42 -16.04 -2.15
N LYS A 97 -12.18 -17.14 -2.08
CA LYS A 97 -12.10 -18.22 -3.08
C LYS A 97 -12.43 -17.73 -4.49
N ASN A 98 -13.26 -16.70 -4.60
CA ASN A 98 -13.60 -16.08 -5.86
C ASN A 98 -12.67 -14.88 -6.12
N TYR A 99 -11.87 -14.96 -7.19
CA TYR A 99 -10.97 -13.88 -7.61
C TYR A 99 -11.70 -12.53 -7.76
N LEU A 100 -12.93 -12.53 -8.29
CA LEU A 100 -13.73 -11.31 -8.46
C LEU A 100 -14.04 -10.60 -7.14
N TYR A 101 -14.04 -11.33 -6.02
CA TYR A 101 -14.21 -10.71 -4.70
C TYR A 101 -12.96 -9.93 -4.29
N GLY A 102 -11.76 -10.50 -4.50
CA GLY A 102 -10.49 -9.82 -4.26
C GLY A 102 -10.33 -8.58 -5.14
N GLU A 103 -10.68 -8.70 -6.43
CA GLU A 103 -10.63 -7.60 -7.39
C GLU A 103 -11.56 -6.43 -7.00
N ARG A 104 -12.80 -6.73 -6.61
CA ARG A 104 -13.71 -5.72 -6.05
C ARG A 104 -13.14 -5.05 -4.81
N GLY A 105 -12.44 -5.82 -3.96
CA GLY A 105 -11.69 -5.29 -2.82
C GLY A 105 -10.67 -4.23 -3.25
N TYR A 106 -9.85 -4.53 -4.26
CA TYR A 106 -8.87 -3.57 -4.79
C TYR A 106 -9.50 -2.29 -5.34
N ILE A 107 -10.61 -2.41 -6.08
CA ILE A 107 -11.33 -1.25 -6.62
C ILE A 107 -11.82 -0.34 -5.48
N ILE A 108 -12.45 -0.93 -4.46
CA ILE A 108 -12.98 -0.18 -3.30
C ILE A 108 -11.83 0.47 -2.53
N LEU A 109 -10.77 -0.29 -2.21
CA LEU A 109 -9.60 0.22 -1.50
C LEU A 109 -8.94 1.37 -2.27
N SER A 110 -8.81 1.25 -3.59
CA SER A 110 -8.25 2.29 -4.47
C SER A 110 -9.10 3.57 -4.42
N LEU A 111 -10.42 3.44 -4.54
CA LEU A 111 -11.33 4.57 -4.49
C LEU A 111 -11.26 5.28 -3.14
N VAL A 112 -11.35 4.53 -2.04
CA VAL A 112 -11.33 5.07 -0.68
C VAL A 112 -9.99 5.74 -0.38
N ALA A 113 -8.87 5.07 -0.64
CA ALA A 113 -7.53 5.60 -0.37
C ALA A 113 -7.25 6.90 -1.14
N LYS A 114 -7.58 6.92 -2.44
CA LYS A 114 -7.40 8.12 -3.28
C LYS A 114 -8.32 9.26 -2.85
N SER A 115 -9.56 8.96 -2.50
CA SER A 115 -10.52 9.98 -2.04
C SER A 115 -10.08 10.61 -0.72
N ILE A 116 -9.70 9.79 0.28
CA ILE A 116 -9.21 10.28 1.57
C ILE A 116 -7.98 11.17 1.36
N LEU A 117 -7.00 10.73 0.56
CA LEU A 117 -5.81 11.51 0.29
C LEU A 117 -6.13 12.85 -0.39
N ALA A 118 -7.00 12.83 -1.41
CA ALA A 118 -7.38 14.03 -2.14
C ALA A 118 -8.05 15.07 -1.22
N TRP A 119 -8.98 14.63 -0.37
CA TRP A 119 -9.67 15.53 0.57
C TRP A 119 -8.76 16.04 1.69
N LEU A 120 -7.90 15.19 2.25
CA LEU A 120 -6.94 15.62 3.28
C LEU A 120 -5.96 16.66 2.74
N VAL A 121 -5.45 16.46 1.52
CA VAL A 121 -4.54 17.43 0.89
C VAL A 121 -5.27 18.71 0.52
N LEU A 122 -6.46 18.63 -0.08
CA LEU A 122 -7.23 19.81 -0.48
C LEU A 122 -7.60 20.67 0.72
N VAL A 123 -8.20 20.08 1.75
CA VAL A 123 -8.63 20.81 2.94
C VAL A 123 -7.44 21.28 3.76
N GLY A 124 -6.38 20.46 3.87
CA GLY A 124 -5.16 20.80 4.60
C GLY A 124 -4.36 21.94 3.97
N ALA A 125 -4.19 21.92 2.64
CA ALA A 125 -3.43 22.95 1.93
C ALA A 125 -4.18 24.29 1.80
N LEU A 126 -5.52 24.27 1.91
CA LEU A 126 -6.38 25.45 1.81
C LEU A 126 -6.88 25.94 3.18
N GLN A 127 -6.26 25.51 4.28
CA GLN A 127 -6.57 26.07 5.60
C GLN A 127 -6.17 27.57 5.63
N PRO A 128 -7.03 28.46 6.14
CA PRO A 128 -6.75 29.88 6.22
C PRO A 128 -5.61 30.23 7.17
#